data_AF-A0A3D8I0X3-F1
#
_entry.id   AF-A0A3D8I0X3-F1
#
_cell.length_a   1.000
_cell.length_b   1.000
_cell.length_c   1.000
_cell.angle_alpha   90.00
_cell.angle_beta   90.00
_cell.angle_gamma   90.00
#
_symmetry.space_group_name_H-M   'P 1'
#
loop_
_entity.id
_entity.type
_entity.pdbx_description
1 polymer ?
#
loop_
_entity_poly.entity_id
_entity_poly.type
_entity_poly.pdbx_seq_one_letter_code
_entity_poly.pdbx_strand_id
1 'polypeptide(L)'
;MPFYLLLCAPPQAIAQIQNFNTVCNAPQTPNNCNVTTNHNVTYANTTGAAPTTLSIQTTITSNATGQNSALIRNTDTTSPLTITINQGVSLQSTTVTYILSAQRNTTTTVNNSGTMQRVVQSFGNLTFTNQAGANTNRIAHAIGTASITNDGTFGSIDNQAAGIISNLTNTGTGTITTLQTRAGTTITNASNSGTITTLPNAGTITTLNNNNGTITTFSSSGSIGTLTNTGNNARINTLNTSGTITTLNNTATMTTTNNTGTITQVQNSGTMTTLTNNGRRIELITNTGTISNGTTGVSGLLNAAGTIQNGNYNFRGSGTIGTLTNSGTISSRFINGTGGVITTLTNEQNGNFSNTNQNVQGNINFGQIQNLTNNGTWAVLANGGSSSGSGRITNLTNNGTWTTFLNEDIAQNVNTVTTLTNNGTFATINNQGAKSRITTLNNQTSGTITTLNNGTGAVITTL
;
A
#
# COMPACT_ATOMS: atom_id res chain seq x y z
N MET A 1 39.80 -56.74 39.52
CA MET A 1 40.14 -55.43 38.90
C MET A 1 38.87 -54.58 38.92
N PRO A 2 38.81 -53.44 39.62
CA PRO A 2 37.65 -52.56 39.52
C PRO A 2 37.85 -51.57 38.36
N PHE A 3 36.84 -51.48 37.50
CA PHE A 3 36.72 -50.47 36.45
C PHE A 3 36.44 -49.10 37.09
N TYR A 4 37.35 -48.14 36.89
CA TYR A 4 37.08 -46.73 37.19
C TYR A 4 36.26 -46.13 36.05
N LEU A 5 35.01 -45.77 36.34
CA LEU A 5 34.20 -44.93 35.47
C LEU A 5 34.80 -43.51 35.52
N LEU A 6 35.48 -43.08 34.45
CA LEU A 6 35.80 -41.66 34.27
C LEU A 6 34.50 -40.90 34.01
N LEU A 7 33.96 -40.29 35.05
CA LEU A 7 32.97 -39.21 34.93
C LEU A 7 33.69 -38.02 34.29
N CYS A 8 33.52 -37.87 32.97
CA CYS A 8 33.84 -36.63 32.27
C CYS A 8 32.97 -35.53 32.88
N ALA A 9 33.58 -34.60 33.63
CA ALA A 9 32.89 -33.42 34.12
C ALA A 9 32.35 -32.65 32.90
N PRO A 10 31.07 -32.20 32.91
CA PRO A 10 30.58 -31.34 31.86
C PRO A 10 31.51 -30.12 31.75
N PRO A 11 31.81 -29.63 30.52
CA PRO A 11 32.67 -28.46 30.36
C PRO A 11 32.15 -27.34 31.25
N GLN A 12 33.00 -26.87 32.16
CA GLN A 12 32.64 -25.78 33.07
C GLN A 12 32.16 -24.61 32.23
N ALA A 13 30.90 -24.21 32.44
CA ALA A 13 30.35 -23.00 31.84
C ALA A 13 31.33 -21.86 32.16
N ILE A 14 31.87 -21.24 31.12
CA ILE A 14 32.80 -20.12 31.25
C ILE A 14 32.06 -19.03 32.04
N ALA A 15 32.49 -18.75 33.26
CA ALA A 15 31.91 -17.69 34.07
C ALA A 15 32.05 -16.35 33.31
N GLN A 16 31.00 -15.52 33.32
CA GLN A 16 30.85 -14.25 32.57
C GLN A 16 31.78 -13.09 33.01
N ILE A 17 32.98 -13.41 33.50
CA ILE A 17 33.92 -12.49 34.14
C ILE A 17 34.41 -11.37 33.20
N GLN A 18 34.22 -11.51 31.89
CA GLN A 18 34.75 -10.60 30.85
C GLN A 18 33.74 -9.53 30.37
N ASN A 19 32.52 -9.48 30.92
CA ASN A 19 31.50 -8.53 30.44
C ASN A 19 31.71 -7.08 30.92
N PHE A 20 31.52 -6.15 29.99
CA PHE A 20 31.50 -4.68 30.11
C PHE A 20 32.79 -3.95 30.48
N ASN A 21 33.92 -4.64 30.68
CA ASN A 21 35.16 -4.08 31.22
C ASN A 21 34.91 -3.42 32.60
N THR A 22 35.94 -3.15 33.41
CA THR A 22 35.81 -2.76 34.85
C THR A 22 35.13 -1.39 35.15
N VAL A 23 34.37 -0.83 34.21
CA VAL A 23 33.77 0.51 34.20
C VAL A 23 32.34 0.58 34.77
N CYS A 24 31.85 -0.48 35.41
CA CYS A 24 30.54 -0.52 36.02
C CYS A 24 30.59 -0.03 37.47
N ASN A 25 29.64 0.81 37.88
CA ASN A 25 29.54 1.27 39.27
C ASN A 25 28.89 0.19 40.17
N ALA A 26 29.33 0.11 41.42
CA ALA A 26 28.89 -0.90 42.38
C ALA A 26 27.36 -0.85 42.64
N PRO A 27 26.70 -2.00 42.91
CA PRO A 27 27.27 -3.34 43.06
C PRO A 27 27.55 -4.00 41.69
N GLN A 28 28.83 -4.37 41.46
CA GLN A 28 29.29 -5.07 40.28
C GLN A 28 28.90 -6.55 40.40
N THR A 29 27.82 -6.97 39.74
CA THR A 29 27.70 -8.39 39.38
C THR A 29 28.18 -8.55 37.94
N PRO A 30 28.78 -9.68 37.54
CA PRO A 30 29.26 -9.89 36.16
C PRO A 30 28.18 -9.68 35.09
N ASN A 31 26.91 -9.67 35.50
CA ASN A 31 25.74 -9.67 34.64
C ASN A 31 24.95 -8.36 34.70
N ASN A 32 25.35 -7.38 35.53
CA ASN A 32 24.65 -6.10 35.64
C ASN A 32 25.65 -4.94 35.73
N CYS A 33 25.53 -4.01 34.79
CA CYS A 33 26.39 -2.84 34.69
C CYS A 33 25.56 -1.55 34.74
N ASN A 34 25.76 -0.75 35.78
CA ASN A 34 25.20 0.60 35.87
C ASN A 34 26.27 1.63 35.51
N VAL A 35 26.02 2.42 34.47
CA VAL A 35 26.89 3.52 34.03
C VAL A 35 26.30 4.84 34.52
N THR A 36 26.86 5.39 35.60
CA THR A 36 26.44 6.69 36.15
C THR A 36 27.48 7.79 35.95
N THR A 37 28.67 7.44 35.45
CA THR A 37 29.75 8.37 35.07
C THR A 37 30.16 8.13 33.61
N ASN A 38 30.54 9.19 32.91
CA ASN A 38 30.97 9.11 31.52
C ASN A 38 32.35 8.44 31.46
N HIS A 39 32.43 7.27 30.84
CA HIS A 39 33.68 6.59 30.57
C HIS A 39 33.95 6.61 29.06
N ASN A 40 35.14 7.06 28.66
CA ASN A 40 35.55 7.03 27.26
C ASN A 40 36.05 5.62 26.87
N VAL A 41 35.15 4.62 26.94
CA VAL A 41 35.46 3.20 26.68
C VAL A 41 34.38 2.54 25.82
N THR A 42 34.69 1.34 25.32
CA THR A 42 33.71 0.44 24.69
C THR A 42 33.18 -0.55 25.71
N TYR A 43 31.86 -0.74 25.71
CA TYR A 43 31.14 -1.73 26.52
C TYR A 43 30.95 -3.01 25.71
N ALA A 44 31.67 -4.09 26.07
CA ALA A 44 31.61 -5.36 25.36
C ALA A 44 30.86 -6.43 26.16
N ASN A 45 29.80 -7.00 25.59
CA ASN A 45 29.16 -8.21 26.11
C ASN A 45 29.69 -9.42 25.33
N THR A 46 30.32 -10.34 26.03
CA THR A 46 30.99 -11.54 25.53
C THR A 46 30.22 -12.80 25.93
N THR A 47 30.45 -13.90 25.20
CA THR A 47 29.75 -15.17 25.40
C THR A 47 29.76 -15.63 26.85
N GLY A 48 28.57 -15.93 27.39
CA GLY A 48 28.48 -16.63 28.67
C GLY A 48 27.09 -17.13 29.03
N ALA A 49 26.93 -17.61 30.26
CA ALA A 49 25.83 -18.50 30.63
C ALA A 49 24.56 -17.81 31.18
N ALA A 50 24.57 -16.51 31.48
CA ALA A 50 23.43 -15.83 32.12
C ALA A 50 23.10 -14.47 31.49
N PRO A 51 21.82 -14.05 31.46
CA PRO A 51 21.42 -12.76 30.91
C PRO A 51 22.22 -11.58 31.48
N THR A 52 22.62 -10.64 30.63
CA THR A 52 23.34 -9.43 31.05
C THR A 52 22.52 -8.16 30.87
N THR A 53 22.72 -7.18 31.76
CA THR A 53 22.03 -5.89 31.74
C THR A 53 23.04 -4.75 31.77
N LEU A 54 22.84 -3.75 30.90
CA LEU A 54 23.58 -2.49 30.85
C LEU A 54 22.60 -1.34 31.00
N SER A 55 22.66 -0.62 32.12
CA SER A 55 21.83 0.55 32.42
C SER A 55 22.66 1.81 32.33
N ILE A 56 22.27 2.74 31.44
CA ILE A 56 23.00 3.97 31.17
C ILE A 56 22.21 5.16 31.70
N GLN A 57 22.78 5.81 32.72
CA GLN A 57 22.14 6.85 33.50
C GLN A 57 22.82 8.22 33.33
N THR A 58 23.87 8.28 32.51
CA THR A 58 24.60 9.51 32.20
C THR A 58 24.96 9.55 30.72
N THR A 59 25.11 10.76 30.18
CA THR A 59 25.53 10.97 28.79
C THR A 59 26.93 10.41 28.57
N ILE A 60 27.05 9.52 27.59
CA ILE A 60 28.33 8.93 27.19
C ILE A 60 28.76 9.61 25.90
N THR A 61 29.95 10.21 25.93
CA THR A 61 30.61 10.75 24.74
C THR A 61 31.86 9.94 24.49
N SER A 62 31.84 9.13 23.43
CA SER A 62 32.98 8.30 23.06
C SER A 62 33.81 8.95 21.95
N ASN A 63 35.11 9.06 22.22
CA ASN A 63 36.14 9.45 21.26
C ASN A 63 36.96 8.25 20.78
N ALA A 64 36.51 7.02 21.06
CA ALA A 64 37.21 5.81 20.65
C ALA A 64 37.37 5.77 19.12
N THR A 65 38.57 5.44 18.64
CA THR A 65 38.94 5.46 17.23
C THR A 65 38.94 4.06 16.63
N GLY A 66 38.44 3.91 15.39
CA GLY A 66 38.54 2.67 14.62
C GLY A 66 37.40 2.50 13.61
N GLN A 67 37.70 2.03 12.39
CA GLN A 67 36.65 1.72 11.42
C GLN A 67 35.75 0.59 11.94
N ASN A 68 34.42 0.74 11.80
CA ASN A 68 33.41 -0.19 12.32
C ASN A 68 33.42 -0.40 13.85
N SER A 69 33.97 0.55 14.60
CA SER A 69 33.88 0.55 16.06
C SER A 69 32.46 0.82 16.55
N ALA A 70 32.12 0.24 17.70
CA ALA A 70 30.84 0.43 18.37
C ALA A 70 31.07 0.85 19.83
N LEU A 71 30.20 1.72 20.35
CA LEU A 71 30.22 2.06 21.78
C LEU A 71 29.81 0.85 22.64
N ILE A 72 28.76 0.16 22.22
CA ILE A 72 28.28 -1.07 22.84
C ILE A 72 28.40 -2.19 21.80
N ARG A 73 29.03 -3.30 22.17
CA ARG A 73 29.20 -4.47 21.29
C ARG A 73 28.66 -5.70 21.97
N ASN A 74 27.72 -6.39 21.30
CA ASN A 74 27.23 -7.68 21.77
C ASN A 74 27.78 -8.81 20.89
N THR A 75 28.52 -9.73 21.50
CA THR A 75 29.06 -10.96 20.90
C THR A 75 28.56 -12.22 21.60
N ASP A 76 27.69 -12.09 22.60
CA ASP A 76 27.15 -13.22 23.34
C ASP A 76 26.04 -13.92 22.55
N THR A 77 26.35 -15.13 22.07
CA THR A 77 25.43 -15.98 21.29
C THR A 77 24.66 -16.96 22.17
N THR A 78 24.91 -17.01 23.48
CA THR A 78 24.33 -17.98 24.41
C THR A 78 23.35 -17.34 25.40
N SER A 79 23.54 -16.06 25.73
CA SER A 79 22.67 -15.35 26.67
C SER A 79 22.23 -13.96 26.14
N PRO A 80 21.05 -13.47 26.56
CA PRO A 80 20.54 -12.19 26.09
C PRO A 80 21.20 -10.99 26.79
N LEU A 81 21.41 -9.92 26.05
CA LEU A 81 21.82 -8.60 26.55
C LEU A 81 20.61 -7.66 26.60
N THR A 82 20.39 -7.00 27.73
CA THR A 82 19.42 -5.91 27.88
C THR A 82 20.12 -4.58 28.10
N ILE A 83 19.81 -3.57 27.29
CA ILE A 83 20.35 -2.22 27.39
C ILE A 83 19.21 -1.27 27.74
N THR A 84 19.39 -0.45 28.78
CA THR A 84 18.43 0.60 29.16
C THR A 84 19.13 1.95 29.12
N ILE A 85 18.51 2.94 28.47
CA ILE A 85 19.01 4.31 28.37
C ILE A 85 17.98 5.23 29.03
N ASN A 86 18.38 5.90 30.10
CA ASN A 86 17.47 6.76 30.86
C ASN A 86 17.07 8.04 30.11
N GLN A 87 15.97 8.65 30.56
CA GLN A 87 15.54 9.94 30.04
C GLN A 87 16.63 11.01 30.23
N GLY A 88 16.80 11.88 29.23
CA GLY A 88 17.81 12.94 29.23
C GLY A 88 19.24 12.47 28.94
N VAL A 89 19.49 11.16 28.91
CA VAL A 89 20.80 10.59 28.57
C VAL A 89 21.02 10.60 27.07
N SER A 90 22.24 10.91 26.64
CA SER A 90 22.65 10.79 25.25
C SER A 90 23.84 9.85 25.07
N LEU A 91 23.76 8.97 24.07
CA LEU A 91 24.88 8.19 23.57
C LEU A 91 25.40 8.87 22.30
N GLN A 92 26.58 9.47 22.42
CA GLN A 92 27.17 10.35 21.42
C GLN A 92 28.55 9.85 21.01
N SER A 93 28.87 10.03 19.73
CA SER A 93 30.23 9.88 19.24
C SER A 93 30.40 10.52 17.87
N THR A 94 31.53 11.19 17.65
CA THR A 94 31.94 11.65 16.31
C THR A 94 32.79 10.61 15.59
N THR A 95 33.44 9.71 16.33
CA THR A 95 34.44 8.77 15.81
C THR A 95 33.91 7.35 15.59
N VAL A 96 33.11 6.78 16.50
CA VAL A 96 32.65 5.39 16.37
C VAL A 96 31.49 5.29 15.39
N THR A 97 31.49 4.32 14.48
CA THR A 97 30.42 4.21 13.47
C THR A 97 29.05 3.92 14.11
N TYR A 98 29.04 3.08 15.15
CA TYR A 98 27.82 2.52 15.74
C TYR A 98 27.71 2.87 17.24
N ILE A 99 26.50 3.15 17.72
CA ILE A 99 26.25 3.15 19.18
C ILE A 99 26.15 1.71 19.68
N LEU A 100 25.50 0.84 18.92
CA LEU A 100 25.36 -0.57 19.22
C LEU A 100 25.73 -1.40 17.99
N SER A 101 26.54 -2.44 18.19
CA SER A 101 26.77 -3.50 17.21
C SER A 101 26.47 -4.86 17.84
N ALA A 102 25.30 -5.42 17.51
CA ALA A 102 24.91 -6.77 17.88
C ALA A 102 25.30 -7.76 16.77
N GLN A 103 26.12 -8.76 17.11
CA GLN A 103 26.65 -9.73 16.15
C GLN A 103 25.64 -10.85 15.83
N ARG A 104 25.99 -11.71 14.86
CA ARG A 104 25.15 -12.85 14.47
C ARG A 104 24.84 -13.77 15.65
N ASN A 105 23.61 -14.29 15.66
CA ASN A 105 23.09 -15.21 16.69
C ASN A 105 23.07 -14.65 18.11
N THR A 106 23.32 -13.36 18.30
CA THR A 106 23.13 -12.70 19.59
C THR A 106 21.66 -12.33 19.80
N THR A 107 21.25 -12.18 21.06
CA THR A 107 19.93 -11.62 21.40
C THR A 107 20.12 -10.35 22.19
N THR A 108 19.58 -9.24 21.69
CA THR A 108 19.72 -7.92 22.31
C THR A 108 18.37 -7.25 22.49
N THR A 109 18.10 -6.73 23.67
CA THR A 109 16.95 -5.88 23.99
C THR A 109 17.46 -4.47 24.26
N VAL A 110 16.84 -3.45 23.68
CA VAL A 110 17.15 -2.04 23.93
C VAL A 110 15.88 -1.30 24.35
N ASN A 111 15.92 -0.68 25.52
CA ASN A 111 14.89 0.21 26.04
C ASN A 111 15.46 1.63 26.06
N ASN A 112 15.10 2.45 25.06
CA ASN A 112 15.61 3.80 24.92
C ASN A 112 14.57 4.83 25.38
N SER A 113 14.88 5.56 26.46
CA SER A 113 14.18 6.78 26.89
C SER A 113 14.99 8.05 26.61
N GLY A 114 16.21 7.92 26.08
CA GLY A 114 17.15 9.00 25.83
C GLY A 114 17.41 9.23 24.34
N THR A 115 18.65 9.62 24.00
CA THR A 115 19.07 9.92 22.63
C THR A 115 20.22 9.02 22.17
N MET A 116 20.01 8.25 21.11
CA MET A 116 21.05 7.50 20.40
C MET A 116 21.41 8.21 19.09
N GLN A 117 22.54 8.93 19.08
CA GLN A 117 22.87 9.84 17.97
C GLN A 117 23.37 9.17 16.69
N ARG A 118 23.77 7.89 16.73
CA ARG A 118 24.26 7.16 15.56
C ARG A 118 23.48 5.86 15.31
N VAL A 119 24.12 4.95 14.57
CA VAL A 119 23.51 3.72 14.07
C VAL A 119 23.50 2.64 15.16
N VAL A 120 22.35 1.99 15.30
CA VAL A 120 22.19 0.69 15.94
C VAL A 120 22.26 -0.37 14.86
N GLN A 121 23.37 -1.10 14.81
CA GLN A 121 23.57 -2.20 13.89
C GLN A 121 23.19 -3.52 14.56
N SER A 122 22.35 -4.31 13.89
CA SER A 122 22.01 -5.65 14.34
C SER A 122 22.18 -6.69 13.23
N PHE A 123 23.01 -7.68 13.52
CA PHE A 123 23.11 -8.95 12.78
C PHE A 123 22.50 -10.13 13.55
N GLY A 124 21.90 -9.89 14.72
CA GLY A 124 21.26 -10.89 15.57
C GLY A 124 19.80 -10.55 15.84
N ASN A 125 19.22 -11.22 16.83
CA ASN A 125 17.86 -10.91 17.28
C ASN A 125 17.86 -9.60 18.05
N LEU A 126 16.91 -8.71 17.72
CA LEU A 126 16.81 -7.39 18.32
C LEU A 126 15.38 -7.12 18.79
N THR A 127 15.20 -6.81 20.07
CA THR A 127 13.98 -6.17 20.56
C THR A 127 14.32 -4.72 20.87
N PHE A 128 13.63 -3.75 20.24
CA PHE A 128 13.93 -2.34 20.43
C PHE A 128 12.66 -1.57 20.79
N THR A 129 12.67 -0.90 21.93
CA THR A 129 11.61 0.02 22.36
C THR A 129 12.17 1.43 22.44
N ASN A 130 11.66 2.33 21.59
CA ASN A 130 11.96 3.76 21.64
C ASN A 130 10.80 4.48 22.31
N GLN A 131 10.97 4.86 23.58
CA GLN A 131 9.90 5.44 24.39
C GLN A 131 9.55 6.86 23.94
N ALA A 132 8.43 7.38 24.46
CA ALA A 132 8.00 8.75 24.20
C ALA A 132 9.09 9.77 24.56
N GLY A 133 9.33 10.72 23.65
CA GLY A 133 10.38 11.73 23.80
C GLY A 133 11.81 11.24 23.50
N ALA A 134 12.03 9.94 23.34
CA ALA A 134 13.31 9.38 22.99
C ALA A 134 13.65 9.58 21.51
N ASN A 135 14.93 9.73 21.19
CA ASN A 135 15.42 9.96 19.83
C ASN A 135 16.42 8.87 19.45
N THR A 136 16.20 8.18 18.35
CA THR A 136 17.17 7.24 17.79
C THR A 136 17.44 7.61 16.33
N ASN A 137 18.70 7.85 15.99
CA ASN A 137 19.06 8.29 14.64
C ASN A 137 18.74 7.21 13.60
N ARG A 138 19.30 6.00 13.75
CA ARG A 138 19.13 4.93 12.78
C ARG A 138 19.21 3.54 13.39
N ILE A 139 18.29 2.65 13.00
CA ILE A 139 18.47 1.20 13.10
C ILE A 139 18.87 0.67 11.72
N ALA A 140 19.94 -0.12 11.66
CA ALA A 140 20.36 -0.89 10.48
C ALA A 140 20.31 -2.39 10.84
N HIS A 141 19.19 -3.03 10.54
CA HIS A 141 18.99 -4.45 10.83
C HIS A 141 19.28 -5.29 9.59
N ALA A 142 20.22 -6.22 9.69
CA ALA A 142 20.79 -6.90 8.53
C ALA A 142 20.58 -8.42 8.52
N ILE A 143 20.53 -9.05 9.69
CA ILE A 143 20.39 -10.51 9.88
C ILE A 143 19.67 -10.75 11.20
N GLY A 144 18.94 -11.85 11.29
CA GLY A 144 18.18 -12.24 12.47
C GLY A 144 16.75 -11.73 12.41
N THR A 145 16.07 -11.73 13.56
CA THR A 145 14.72 -11.21 13.68
C THR A 145 14.68 -10.01 14.61
N ALA A 146 14.07 -8.91 14.16
CA ALA A 146 13.82 -7.72 14.95
C ALA A 146 12.34 -7.52 15.29
N SER A 147 12.08 -7.04 16.51
CA SER A 147 10.79 -6.53 16.96
C SER A 147 10.99 -5.10 17.46
N ILE A 148 10.32 -4.12 16.85
CA ILE A 148 10.56 -2.69 17.10
C ILE A 148 9.25 -2.01 17.50
N THR A 149 9.27 -1.30 18.63
CA THR A 149 8.18 -0.44 19.09
C THR A 149 8.68 1.00 19.18
N ASN A 150 7.92 1.93 18.63
CA ASN A 150 8.23 3.36 18.63
C ASN A 150 7.07 4.20 19.19
N ASP A 151 7.35 4.87 20.30
CA ASP A 151 6.56 5.97 20.87
C ASP A 151 7.27 7.33 20.72
N GLY A 152 8.57 7.32 20.40
CA GLY A 152 9.41 8.51 20.21
C GLY A 152 9.73 8.80 18.75
N THR A 153 10.95 9.26 18.48
CA THR A 153 11.42 9.59 17.12
C THR A 153 12.52 8.64 16.64
N PHE A 154 12.30 8.04 15.47
CA PHE A 154 13.35 7.43 14.65
C PHE A 154 13.67 8.32 13.44
N GLY A 155 14.97 8.58 13.23
CA GLY A 155 15.43 9.12 11.95
C GLY A 155 15.23 8.09 10.84
N SER A 156 15.74 6.87 11.02
CA SER A 156 15.51 5.80 10.06
C SER A 156 15.51 4.40 10.66
N ILE A 157 14.74 3.51 10.05
CA ILE A 157 14.82 2.07 10.23
C ILE A 157 15.10 1.48 8.85
N ASP A 158 16.29 0.90 8.65
CA ASP A 158 16.74 0.28 7.40
C ASP A 158 16.82 -1.24 7.61
N ASN A 159 15.83 -1.96 7.07
CA ASN A 159 15.89 -3.40 6.97
C ASN A 159 16.68 -3.77 5.71
N GLN A 160 17.86 -4.37 5.91
CA GLN A 160 18.87 -4.57 4.87
C GLN A 160 19.37 -6.02 4.83
N ALA A 161 20.14 -6.37 3.80
CA ALA A 161 20.70 -7.70 3.56
C ALA A 161 19.64 -8.82 3.62
N ALA A 162 19.56 -9.57 4.73
CA ALA A 162 18.62 -10.68 4.94
C ALA A 162 17.81 -10.51 6.23
N GLY A 163 17.64 -9.26 6.70
CA GLY A 163 16.96 -8.94 7.94
C GLY A 163 15.46 -9.23 7.87
N ILE A 164 14.91 -9.69 8.99
CA ILE A 164 13.48 -9.91 9.18
C ILE A 164 13.02 -9.01 10.32
N ILE A 165 12.13 -8.06 10.05
CA ILE A 165 11.41 -7.36 11.12
C ILE A 165 10.08 -8.09 11.30
N SER A 166 9.96 -8.89 12.35
CA SER A 166 8.73 -9.65 12.61
C SER A 166 7.58 -8.71 12.96
N ASN A 167 7.85 -7.70 13.79
CA ASN A 167 6.88 -6.69 14.19
C ASN A 167 7.52 -5.31 14.24
N LEU A 168 6.84 -4.34 13.63
CA LEU A 168 7.12 -2.92 13.79
C LEU A 168 5.83 -2.23 14.21
N THR A 169 5.85 -1.58 15.37
CA THR A 169 4.72 -0.81 15.88
C THR A 169 5.16 0.64 16.06
N ASN A 170 4.64 1.53 15.22
CA ASN A 170 4.76 2.97 15.40
C ASN A 170 3.46 3.50 16.03
N THR A 171 3.48 3.83 17.30
CA THR A 171 2.27 4.22 18.04
C THR A 171 1.85 5.65 17.73
N GLY A 172 0.75 6.12 18.31
CA GLY A 172 0.16 7.43 18.02
C GLY A 172 1.10 8.63 18.20
N THR A 173 2.09 8.54 19.11
CA THR A 173 3.10 9.59 19.33
C THR A 173 4.37 9.37 18.52
N GLY A 174 4.53 8.17 17.95
CA GLY A 174 5.73 7.76 17.26
C GLY A 174 5.91 8.47 15.91
N THR A 175 7.12 8.95 15.66
CA THR A 175 7.55 9.47 14.37
C THR A 175 8.70 8.63 13.80
N ILE A 176 8.56 8.18 12.56
CA ILE A 176 9.63 7.56 11.78
C ILE A 176 9.83 8.40 10.52
N THR A 177 11.02 8.96 10.33
CA THR A 177 11.29 9.76 9.11
C THR A 177 11.42 8.85 7.89
N THR A 178 12.19 7.77 7.99
CA THR A 178 12.32 6.76 6.93
C THR A 178 12.17 5.34 7.47
N LEU A 179 11.19 4.59 6.97
CA LEU A 179 11.11 3.14 7.13
C LEU A 179 11.45 2.48 5.79
N GLN A 180 12.65 1.93 5.68
CA GLN A 180 13.16 1.36 4.44
C GLN A 180 13.25 -0.17 4.53
N THR A 181 12.82 -0.85 3.46
CA THR A 181 13.14 -2.26 3.24
C THR A 181 13.93 -2.41 1.94
N ARG A 182 14.97 -3.22 1.97
CA ARG A 182 15.78 -3.55 0.78
C ARG A 182 15.32 -4.87 0.17
N ALA A 183 15.71 -5.09 -1.08
CA ALA A 183 15.52 -6.39 -1.73
C ALA A 183 16.12 -7.52 -0.88
N GLY A 184 15.41 -8.65 -0.79
CA GLY A 184 15.81 -9.81 0.03
C GLY A 184 15.43 -9.72 1.51
N THR A 185 14.78 -8.64 1.94
CA THR A 185 14.37 -8.44 3.34
C THR A 185 12.85 -8.55 3.51
N THR A 186 12.42 -8.85 4.74
CA THR A 186 10.99 -9.00 5.06
C THR A 186 10.61 -8.17 6.28
N ILE A 187 9.49 -7.45 6.19
CA ILE A 187 8.71 -7.04 7.35
C ILE A 187 7.44 -7.88 7.40
N THR A 188 7.23 -8.65 8.46
CA THR A 188 6.03 -9.48 8.57
C THR A 188 4.82 -8.61 8.92
N ASN A 189 4.91 -7.84 10.01
CA ASN A 189 3.84 -6.93 10.44
C ASN A 189 4.38 -5.53 10.69
N ALA A 190 3.86 -4.54 9.97
CA ALA A 190 4.05 -3.13 10.28
C ALA A 190 2.70 -2.51 10.66
N SER A 191 2.63 -1.94 11.85
CA SER A 191 1.48 -1.18 12.35
C SER A 191 1.89 0.28 12.54
N ASN A 192 1.13 1.20 11.97
CA ASN A 192 1.34 2.62 12.09
C ASN A 192 0.09 3.33 12.59
N SER A 193 0.18 3.91 13.78
CA SER A 193 -0.78 4.87 14.35
C SER A 193 -0.20 6.27 14.51
N GLY A 194 1.11 6.44 14.35
CA GLY A 194 1.79 7.72 14.35
C GLY A 194 2.11 8.22 12.95
N THR A 195 3.28 8.83 12.77
CA THR A 195 3.73 9.36 11.48
C THR A 195 4.89 8.58 10.89
N ILE A 196 4.76 8.14 9.63
CA ILE A 196 5.86 7.70 8.78
C ILE A 196 5.98 8.71 7.63
N THR A 197 7.11 9.39 7.52
CA THR A 197 7.29 10.40 6.46
C THR A 197 7.54 9.72 5.12
N THR A 198 8.52 8.81 5.06
CA THR A 198 8.86 8.08 3.83
C THR A 198 8.97 6.58 4.09
N LEU A 199 8.40 5.78 3.18
CA LEU A 199 8.44 4.33 3.23
C LEU A 199 8.84 3.77 1.86
N PRO A 200 10.14 3.68 1.53
CA PRO A 200 10.61 2.93 0.37
C PRO A 200 10.64 1.42 0.67
N ASN A 201 9.87 0.64 -0.11
CA ASN A 201 9.83 -0.81 -0.02
C ASN A 201 10.40 -1.48 -1.28
N ALA A 202 11.58 -2.08 -1.18
CA ALA A 202 12.14 -2.95 -2.23
C ALA A 202 12.12 -4.44 -1.83
N GLY A 203 11.80 -4.76 -0.57
CA GLY A 203 11.67 -6.13 -0.06
C GLY A 203 10.23 -6.64 -0.07
N THR A 204 9.90 -7.44 0.95
CA THR A 204 8.55 -7.95 1.18
C THR A 204 7.97 -7.32 2.45
N ILE A 205 6.76 -6.79 2.38
CA ILE A 205 5.95 -6.47 3.55
C ILE A 205 4.71 -7.37 3.54
N THR A 206 4.58 -8.29 4.48
CA THR A 206 3.42 -9.20 4.47
C THR A 206 2.15 -8.44 4.81
N THR A 207 2.17 -7.68 5.90
CA THR A 207 1.05 -6.84 6.34
C THR A 207 1.53 -5.45 6.73
N LEU A 208 0.95 -4.42 6.13
CA LEU A 208 1.08 -3.03 6.57
C LEU A 208 -0.29 -2.49 6.95
N ASN A 209 -0.46 -2.16 8.22
CA ASN A 209 -1.68 -1.58 8.76
C ASN A 209 -1.42 -0.13 9.20
N ASN A 210 -1.88 0.83 8.40
CA ASN A 210 -1.95 2.22 8.79
C ASN A 210 -3.29 2.48 9.50
N ASN A 211 -3.28 2.39 10.83
CA ASN A 211 -4.47 2.52 11.68
C ASN A 211 -4.42 3.81 12.51
N ASN A 212 -5.20 4.81 12.11
CA ASN A 212 -5.14 6.21 12.61
C ASN A 212 -3.80 6.94 12.39
N GLY A 213 -2.83 6.34 11.69
CA GLY A 213 -1.55 6.95 11.40
C GLY A 213 -1.51 7.71 10.06
N THR A 214 -0.42 8.44 9.84
CA THR A 214 -0.13 9.09 8.55
C THR A 214 1.10 8.48 7.90
N ILE A 215 0.99 8.10 6.64
CA ILE A 215 2.12 7.81 5.75
C ILE A 215 2.15 8.88 4.66
N THR A 216 3.19 9.71 4.63
CA THR A 216 3.24 10.82 3.65
C THR A 216 3.61 10.32 2.25
N THR A 217 4.72 9.59 2.12
CA THR A 217 5.16 9.03 0.84
C THR A 217 5.52 7.56 0.99
N PHE A 218 4.79 6.71 0.28
CA PHE A 218 5.04 5.28 0.19
C PHE A 218 5.41 4.93 -1.26
N SER A 219 6.62 4.44 -1.47
CA SER A 219 7.07 3.91 -2.76
C SER A 219 7.37 2.42 -2.63
N SER A 220 6.69 1.56 -3.40
CA SER A 220 6.91 0.11 -3.36
C SER A 220 7.33 -0.45 -4.72
N SER A 221 8.59 -0.87 -4.84
CA SER A 221 9.07 -1.70 -5.96
C SER A 221 9.09 -3.19 -5.62
N GLY A 222 8.98 -3.53 -4.33
CA GLY A 222 8.88 -4.90 -3.83
C GLY A 222 7.44 -5.41 -3.74
N SER A 223 7.21 -6.40 -2.88
CA SER A 223 5.92 -7.05 -2.70
C SER A 223 5.25 -6.62 -1.39
N ILE A 224 3.93 -6.43 -1.45
CA ILE A 224 3.08 -6.21 -0.28
C ILE A 224 1.96 -7.24 -0.33
N GLY A 225 1.78 -8.02 0.74
CA GLY A 225 0.63 -8.91 0.87
C GLY A 225 -0.64 -8.09 1.04
N THR A 226 -0.81 -7.48 2.22
CA THR A 226 -1.95 -6.63 2.54
C THR A 226 -1.50 -5.24 2.97
N LEU A 227 -2.02 -4.21 2.30
CA LEU A 227 -1.97 -2.83 2.74
C LEU A 227 -3.36 -2.42 3.23
N THR A 228 -3.49 -2.06 4.50
CA THR A 228 -4.72 -1.55 5.09
C THR A 228 -4.53 -0.12 5.56
N ASN A 229 -5.41 0.78 5.13
CA ASN A 229 -5.52 2.15 5.60
C ASN A 229 -6.88 2.34 6.28
N THR A 230 -6.90 2.42 7.60
CA THR A 230 -8.13 2.32 8.42
C THR A 230 -8.13 3.21 9.64
N GLY A 231 -9.31 3.52 10.18
CA GLY A 231 -9.48 4.44 11.30
C GLY A 231 -9.67 5.88 10.84
N ASN A 232 -10.39 6.66 11.64
CA ASN A 232 -10.95 7.95 11.23
C ASN A 232 -9.89 8.97 10.76
N ASN A 233 -8.69 8.90 11.32
CA ASN A 233 -7.59 9.83 11.02
C ASN A 233 -6.51 9.21 10.13
N ALA A 234 -6.68 7.96 9.67
CA ALA A 234 -5.65 7.34 8.86
C ALA A 234 -5.55 7.96 7.47
N ARG A 235 -4.32 8.28 7.10
CA ARG A 235 -4.03 8.90 5.82
C ARG A 235 -2.79 8.31 5.16
N ILE A 236 -2.92 7.93 3.88
CA ILE A 236 -1.78 7.75 2.99
C ILE A 236 -1.84 8.86 1.95
N ASN A 237 -0.89 9.80 1.98
CA ASN A 237 -0.91 10.91 1.03
C ASN A 237 -0.54 10.42 -0.37
N THR A 238 0.60 9.77 -0.52
CA THR A 238 1.03 9.23 -1.81
C THR A 238 1.46 7.78 -1.68
N LEU A 239 0.88 6.91 -2.49
CA LEU A 239 1.33 5.55 -2.76
C LEU A 239 1.76 5.45 -4.24
N ASN A 240 3.04 5.20 -4.48
CA ASN A 240 3.57 4.83 -5.79
C ASN A 240 3.98 3.36 -5.74
N THR A 241 3.37 2.50 -6.54
CA THR A 241 3.74 1.08 -6.56
C THR A 241 4.10 0.62 -7.97
N SER A 242 5.33 0.13 -8.12
CA SER A 242 5.83 -0.52 -9.34
C SER A 242 6.02 -2.03 -9.16
N GLY A 243 5.92 -2.52 -7.92
CA GLY A 243 5.96 -3.93 -7.56
C GLY A 243 4.56 -4.56 -7.50
N THR A 244 4.32 -5.45 -6.53
CA THR A 244 3.05 -6.17 -6.38
C THR A 244 2.38 -5.81 -5.06
N ILE A 245 1.09 -5.49 -5.09
CA ILE A 245 0.23 -5.44 -3.90
C ILE A 245 -0.89 -6.46 -4.10
N THR A 246 -1.00 -7.47 -3.23
CA THR A 246 -2.08 -8.45 -3.37
C THR A 246 -3.42 -7.81 -2.99
N THR A 247 -3.49 -7.16 -1.83
CA THR A 247 -4.72 -6.51 -1.35
C THR A 247 -4.44 -5.11 -0.82
N LEU A 248 -5.18 -4.14 -1.33
CA LEU A 248 -5.20 -2.76 -0.89
C LEU A 248 -6.57 -2.42 -0.31
N ASN A 249 -6.68 -2.34 1.01
CA ASN A 249 -7.90 -2.00 1.73
C ASN A 249 -7.84 -0.55 2.20
N ASN A 250 -8.78 0.27 1.76
CA ASN A 250 -8.92 1.64 2.21
C ASN A 250 -10.32 1.88 2.78
N THR A 251 -10.40 2.04 4.11
CA THR A 251 -11.62 2.47 4.82
C THR A 251 -11.51 3.92 5.30
N ALA A 252 -10.33 4.54 5.17
CA ALA A 252 -10.03 5.91 5.56
C ALA A 252 -9.66 6.76 4.34
N THR A 253 -8.62 7.61 4.40
CA THR A 253 -8.25 8.49 3.27
C THR A 253 -6.94 8.10 2.59
N MET A 254 -7.00 7.89 1.27
CA MET A 254 -5.83 7.85 0.39
C MET A 254 -5.90 9.00 -0.62
N THR A 255 -4.87 9.84 -0.71
CA THR A 255 -4.94 11.01 -1.61
C THR A 255 -4.55 10.63 -3.03
N THR A 256 -3.39 10.01 -3.20
CA THR A 256 -2.86 9.64 -4.51
C THR A 256 -2.34 8.21 -4.49
N THR A 257 -2.92 7.35 -5.31
CA THR A 257 -2.45 5.98 -5.56
C THR A 257 -2.06 5.85 -7.03
N ASN A 258 -0.77 5.70 -7.30
CA ASN A 258 -0.20 5.49 -8.63
C ASN A 258 0.34 4.07 -8.74
N ASN A 259 -0.32 3.23 -9.53
CA ASN A 259 0.16 1.90 -9.85
C ASN A 259 0.84 1.86 -11.22
N THR A 260 2.12 1.54 -11.25
CA THR A 260 2.87 1.11 -12.45
C THR A 260 3.24 -0.38 -12.38
N GLY A 261 2.82 -1.08 -11.31
CA GLY A 261 3.04 -2.49 -11.03
C GLY A 261 1.75 -3.33 -11.14
N THR A 262 1.59 -4.32 -10.26
CA THR A 262 0.35 -5.09 -10.16
C THR A 262 -0.34 -4.84 -8.83
N ILE A 263 -1.64 -4.55 -8.87
CA ILE A 263 -2.51 -4.66 -7.69
C ILE A 263 -3.56 -5.72 -7.98
N THR A 264 -3.62 -6.80 -7.20
CA THR A 264 -4.64 -7.82 -7.44
C THR A 264 -6.02 -7.29 -7.03
N GLN A 265 -6.16 -6.75 -5.82
CA GLN A 265 -7.43 -6.24 -5.35
C GLN A 265 -7.31 -4.87 -4.67
N VAL A 266 -8.18 -3.94 -5.05
CA VAL A 266 -8.45 -2.70 -4.33
C VAL A 266 -9.84 -2.81 -3.70
N GLN A 267 -9.94 -2.69 -2.38
CA GLN A 267 -11.20 -2.58 -1.64
C GLN A 267 -11.28 -1.18 -1.04
N ASN A 268 -12.12 -0.32 -1.59
CA ASN A 268 -12.27 1.06 -1.12
C ASN A 268 -13.66 1.27 -0.52
N SER A 269 -13.75 1.42 0.80
CA SER A 269 -14.95 1.88 1.51
C SER A 269 -14.80 3.28 2.10
N GLY A 270 -13.58 3.83 2.10
CA GLY A 270 -13.27 5.21 2.48
C GLY A 270 -13.20 6.16 1.30
N THR A 271 -12.28 7.12 1.34
CA THR A 271 -12.02 8.07 0.25
C THR A 271 -10.69 7.79 -0.40
N MET A 272 -10.69 7.61 -1.73
CA MET A 272 -9.50 7.65 -2.57
C MET A 272 -9.61 8.82 -3.55
N THR A 273 -8.85 9.90 -3.34
CA THR A 273 -8.98 11.08 -4.21
C THR A 273 -8.49 10.77 -5.62
N THR A 274 -7.31 10.16 -5.75
CA THR A 274 -6.74 9.74 -7.05
C THR A 274 -6.32 8.27 -7.05
N LEU A 275 -6.75 7.51 -8.06
CA LEU A 275 -6.35 6.13 -8.34
C LEU A 275 -5.89 5.95 -9.79
N THR A 276 -4.63 6.21 -10.07
CA THR A 276 -4.07 6.05 -11.41
C THR A 276 -3.44 4.68 -11.56
N ASN A 277 -3.77 3.99 -12.66
CA ASN A 277 -3.05 2.82 -13.13
C ASN A 277 -2.36 3.21 -14.43
N ASN A 278 -1.04 3.06 -14.51
CA ASN A 278 -0.20 3.53 -15.60
C ASN A 278 0.36 2.34 -16.39
N GLY A 279 -0.53 1.54 -17.00
CA GLY A 279 -0.16 0.59 -18.07
C GLY A 279 0.20 -0.84 -17.65
N ARG A 280 -0.03 -1.23 -16.40
CA ARG A 280 -0.02 -2.65 -15.99
C ARG A 280 -1.41 -3.08 -15.55
N ARG A 281 -1.56 -3.68 -14.37
CA ARG A 281 -2.78 -4.42 -14.02
C ARG A 281 -3.27 -4.07 -12.63
N ILE A 282 -4.52 -3.62 -12.55
CA ILE A 282 -5.35 -3.82 -11.36
C ILE A 282 -6.35 -4.91 -11.71
N GLU A 283 -6.38 -6.05 -11.02
CA GLU A 283 -7.29 -7.14 -11.41
C GLU A 283 -8.74 -6.81 -11.03
N LEU A 284 -8.96 -6.36 -9.79
CA LEU A 284 -10.29 -6.04 -9.27
C LEU A 284 -10.27 -4.77 -8.41
N ILE A 285 -11.23 -3.88 -8.66
CA ILE A 285 -11.57 -2.78 -7.75
C ILE A 285 -12.99 -3.01 -7.24
N THR A 286 -13.15 -3.12 -5.92
CA THR A 286 -14.44 -3.06 -5.23
C THR A 286 -14.54 -1.72 -4.51
N ASN A 287 -15.48 -0.88 -4.92
CA ASN A 287 -15.70 0.43 -4.31
C ASN A 287 -17.09 0.52 -3.66
N THR A 288 -17.13 0.74 -2.34
CA THR A 288 -18.32 1.14 -1.57
C THR A 288 -18.19 2.56 -1.02
N GLY A 289 -17.00 3.16 -1.09
CA GLY A 289 -16.72 4.53 -0.67
C GLY A 289 -16.68 5.50 -1.86
N THR A 290 -15.80 6.49 -1.78
CA THR A 290 -15.59 7.49 -2.84
C THR A 290 -14.26 7.28 -3.55
N ILE A 291 -14.29 7.26 -4.89
CA ILE A 291 -13.10 7.43 -5.75
C ILE A 291 -13.34 8.67 -6.62
N SER A 292 -12.50 9.70 -6.51
CA SER A 292 -12.77 11.00 -7.16
C SER A 292 -12.10 11.19 -8.53
N ASN A 293 -10.98 10.51 -8.79
CA ASN A 293 -10.23 10.66 -10.05
C ASN A 293 -9.36 9.42 -10.32
N GLY A 294 -9.77 8.50 -11.21
CA GLY A 294 -9.02 7.24 -11.42
C GLY A 294 -8.61 6.92 -12.87
N THR A 295 -8.10 5.69 -13.08
CA THR A 295 -7.76 4.93 -14.34
C THR A 295 -6.36 5.15 -14.94
N THR A 296 -5.76 4.25 -15.74
CA THR A 296 -6.24 3.25 -16.76
C THR A 296 -5.56 1.86 -16.74
N GLY A 297 -6.28 0.78 -17.02
CA GLY A 297 -5.76 -0.61 -17.14
C GLY A 297 -6.24 -1.58 -16.06
N VAL A 298 -7.55 -1.55 -15.77
CA VAL A 298 -8.20 -2.39 -14.75
C VAL A 298 -8.90 -3.56 -15.46
N SER A 299 -8.68 -4.81 -15.02
CA SER A 299 -9.33 -6.00 -15.60
C SER A 299 -10.77 -6.19 -15.12
N GLY A 300 -11.16 -5.56 -14.00
CA GLY A 300 -12.52 -5.56 -13.48
C GLY A 300 -12.76 -4.40 -12.49
N LEU A 301 -13.88 -3.70 -12.64
CA LEU A 301 -14.29 -2.62 -11.74
C LEU A 301 -15.73 -2.89 -11.27
N LEU A 302 -15.89 -3.05 -9.96
CA LEU A 302 -17.17 -3.19 -9.28
C LEU A 302 -17.39 -1.95 -8.40
N ASN A 303 -18.30 -1.08 -8.81
CA ASN A 303 -18.79 0.00 -7.96
C ASN A 303 -20.08 -0.48 -7.29
N ALA A 304 -20.00 -0.84 -6.01
CA ALA A 304 -21.17 -1.19 -5.21
C ALA A 304 -21.97 0.08 -4.84
N ALA A 305 -22.57 0.19 -3.66
CA ALA A 305 -23.28 1.39 -3.19
C ALA A 305 -22.40 2.68 -3.06
N GLY A 306 -21.17 2.65 -3.57
CA GLY A 306 -20.22 3.77 -3.56
C GLY A 306 -20.43 4.78 -4.69
N THR A 307 -19.65 5.86 -4.62
CA THR A 307 -19.61 6.92 -5.64
C THR A 307 -18.28 6.92 -6.37
N ILE A 308 -18.31 6.91 -7.69
CA ILE A 308 -17.16 7.23 -8.54
C ILE A 308 -17.43 8.57 -9.21
N GLN A 309 -16.69 9.60 -8.79
CA GLN A 309 -16.70 10.92 -9.41
C GLN A 309 -15.51 11.03 -10.36
N ASN A 310 -15.60 11.91 -11.35
CA ASN A 310 -14.57 12.05 -12.37
C ASN A 310 -14.31 13.50 -12.77
N GLY A 311 -13.07 13.95 -12.58
CA GLY A 311 -12.57 15.13 -13.26
C GLY A 311 -11.95 14.85 -14.64
N ASN A 312 -11.42 13.63 -14.90
CA ASN A 312 -10.63 13.36 -16.11
C ASN A 312 -10.33 11.88 -16.49
N TYR A 313 -11.29 10.95 -16.43
CA TYR A 313 -11.24 9.61 -17.05
C TYR A 313 -11.15 9.77 -18.57
N ASN A 314 -9.93 9.99 -19.04
CA ASN A 314 -9.54 9.69 -20.39
C ASN A 314 -9.15 8.20 -20.37
N PHE A 315 -10.07 7.29 -20.69
CA PHE A 315 -9.69 5.93 -21.08
C PHE A 315 -9.01 5.96 -22.46
N ARG A 316 -8.06 6.87 -22.66
CA ARG A 316 -7.26 6.99 -23.87
C ARG A 316 -6.25 5.84 -23.83
N GLY A 317 -6.63 4.67 -24.34
CA GLY A 317 -5.76 3.51 -24.42
C GLY A 317 -6.49 2.22 -24.79
N SER A 318 -5.74 1.28 -25.36
CA SER A 318 -6.19 -0.02 -25.86
C SER A 318 -6.40 -1.10 -24.76
N GLY A 319 -6.87 -0.70 -23.57
CA GLY A 319 -7.00 -1.60 -22.41
C GLY A 319 -8.27 -2.45 -22.43
N THR A 320 -8.23 -3.63 -21.83
CA THR A 320 -9.39 -4.54 -21.69
C THR A 320 -9.92 -4.56 -20.26
N ILE A 321 -11.21 -4.31 -20.09
CA ILE A 321 -12.00 -4.59 -18.88
C ILE A 321 -12.82 -5.85 -19.15
N GLY A 322 -12.67 -6.90 -18.33
CA GLY A 322 -13.53 -8.07 -18.38
C GLY A 322 -14.95 -7.72 -17.93
N THR A 323 -15.11 -7.29 -16.68
CA THR A 323 -16.42 -6.93 -16.14
C THR A 323 -16.38 -5.58 -15.45
N LEU A 324 -17.27 -4.67 -15.87
CA LEU A 324 -17.62 -3.44 -15.18
C LEU A 324 -19.05 -3.57 -14.66
N THR A 325 -19.22 -3.59 -13.34
CA THR A 325 -20.56 -3.63 -12.71
C THR A 325 -20.75 -2.37 -11.88
N ASN A 326 -21.82 -1.63 -12.14
CA ASN A 326 -22.23 -0.46 -11.38
C ASN A 326 -23.55 -0.73 -10.65
N SER A 327 -23.54 -0.73 -9.32
CA SER A 327 -24.75 -0.75 -8.48
C SER A 327 -24.86 0.46 -7.56
N GLY A 328 -24.01 1.48 -7.78
CA GLY A 328 -24.06 2.79 -7.14
C GLY A 328 -24.09 3.93 -8.16
N THR A 329 -23.48 5.07 -7.86
CA THR A 329 -23.52 6.24 -8.76
C THR A 329 -22.19 6.49 -9.46
N ILE A 330 -22.24 6.60 -10.79
CA ILE A 330 -21.19 7.15 -11.65
C ILE A 330 -21.71 8.50 -12.16
N SER A 331 -21.25 9.60 -11.53
CA SER A 331 -21.88 10.92 -11.73
C SER A 331 -21.19 11.83 -12.74
N SER A 332 -20.03 11.42 -13.20
CA SER A 332 -19.18 12.23 -14.07
C SER A 332 -18.89 11.46 -15.37
N ARG A 333 -18.08 12.05 -16.27
CA ARG A 333 -17.78 11.48 -17.59
C ARG A 333 -17.27 10.04 -17.55
N PHE A 334 -18.04 9.10 -18.07
CA PHE A 334 -17.57 7.75 -18.42
C PHE A 334 -17.04 7.74 -19.86
N ILE A 335 -15.88 7.12 -20.15
CA ILE A 335 -15.40 6.97 -21.54
C ILE A 335 -14.90 5.54 -21.73
N ASN A 336 -15.28 4.83 -22.78
CA ASN A 336 -14.48 3.70 -23.26
C ASN A 336 -13.70 4.19 -24.47
N GLY A 337 -12.42 4.50 -24.35
CA GLY A 337 -11.71 5.20 -25.43
C GLY A 337 -11.35 4.31 -26.62
N THR A 338 -10.75 4.92 -27.64
CA THR A 338 -10.36 4.23 -28.87
C THR A 338 -9.44 3.05 -28.58
N GLY A 339 -9.83 1.86 -29.05
CA GLY A 339 -9.11 0.59 -28.80
C GLY A 339 -9.42 -0.08 -27.46
N GLY A 340 -10.17 0.56 -26.57
CA GLY A 340 -10.61 -0.06 -25.32
C GLY A 340 -11.65 -1.16 -25.56
N VAL A 341 -11.60 -2.23 -24.77
CA VAL A 341 -12.55 -3.34 -24.82
C VAL A 341 -13.18 -3.52 -23.44
N ILE A 342 -14.50 -3.52 -23.35
CA ILE A 342 -15.25 -3.95 -22.16
C ILE A 342 -16.03 -5.20 -22.54
N THR A 343 -15.72 -6.35 -21.96
CA THR A 343 -16.43 -7.61 -22.27
C THR A 343 -17.85 -7.58 -21.73
N THR A 344 -18.03 -7.15 -20.48
CA THR A 344 -19.33 -7.03 -19.83
C THR A 344 -19.44 -5.73 -19.06
N LEU A 345 -20.44 -4.92 -19.37
CA LEU A 345 -20.84 -3.71 -18.66
C LEU A 345 -22.25 -3.88 -18.12
N THR A 346 -22.40 -4.02 -16.82
CA THR A 346 -23.72 -4.11 -16.18
C THR A 346 -23.96 -2.90 -15.28
N ASN A 347 -24.99 -2.11 -15.59
CA ASN A 347 -25.56 -1.16 -14.65
C ASN A 347 -26.71 -1.86 -13.91
N GLU A 348 -26.48 -2.29 -12.67
CA GLU A 348 -27.46 -3.01 -11.85
C GLU A 348 -28.67 -2.14 -11.48
N GLN A 349 -29.70 -2.74 -10.86
CA GLN A 349 -30.95 -2.07 -10.52
C GLN A 349 -30.77 -0.76 -9.74
N ASN A 350 -29.83 -0.72 -8.80
CA ASN A 350 -29.49 0.48 -8.01
C ASN A 350 -28.40 1.35 -8.66
N GLY A 351 -27.88 0.92 -9.80
CA GLY A 351 -26.87 1.62 -10.56
C GLY A 351 -27.43 2.88 -11.23
N ASN A 352 -26.69 3.97 -11.14
CA ASN A 352 -27.00 5.26 -11.75
C ASN A 352 -25.79 5.83 -12.49
N PHE A 353 -25.83 5.85 -13.82
CA PHE A 353 -24.93 6.68 -14.64
C PHE A 353 -25.55 8.06 -14.79
N SER A 354 -25.29 8.96 -13.84
CA SER A 354 -26.06 10.20 -13.68
C SER A 354 -25.55 11.38 -14.51
N ASN A 355 -24.45 11.23 -15.26
CA ASN A 355 -23.95 12.30 -16.11
C ASN A 355 -24.92 12.56 -17.28
N THR A 356 -25.54 13.74 -17.27
CA THR A 356 -26.54 14.19 -18.23
C THR A 356 -25.94 14.86 -19.47
N ASN A 357 -24.62 15.05 -19.52
CA ASN A 357 -23.98 15.73 -20.63
C ASN A 357 -24.03 14.86 -21.90
N GLN A 358 -24.47 15.46 -23.01
CA GLN A 358 -24.69 14.80 -24.30
C GLN A 358 -23.52 14.99 -25.29
N ASN A 359 -22.54 15.83 -24.96
CA ASN A 359 -21.43 16.18 -25.86
C ASN A 359 -20.15 15.38 -25.55
N VAL A 360 -18.98 15.83 -26.03
CA VAL A 360 -17.66 15.19 -25.78
C VAL A 360 -17.29 15.06 -24.28
N GLN A 361 -18.05 15.69 -23.39
CA GLN A 361 -17.94 15.59 -21.94
C GLN A 361 -18.98 14.64 -21.30
N GLY A 362 -19.82 13.99 -22.11
CA GLY A 362 -20.81 12.98 -21.71
C GLY A 362 -20.23 11.60 -21.44
N ASN A 363 -21.09 10.63 -21.15
CA ASN A 363 -20.66 9.23 -21.12
C ASN A 363 -20.51 8.74 -22.55
N ILE A 364 -19.35 8.20 -22.94
CA ILE A 364 -19.02 7.92 -24.33
C ILE A 364 -18.39 6.54 -24.49
N ASN A 365 -18.73 5.82 -25.56
CA ASN A 365 -18.02 4.64 -26.03
C ASN A 365 -17.39 4.91 -27.40
N PHE A 366 -16.07 5.08 -27.44
CA PHE A 366 -15.22 5.11 -28.64
C PHE A 366 -14.52 3.78 -28.94
N GLY A 367 -14.66 2.79 -28.05
CA GLY A 367 -14.07 1.46 -28.16
C GLY A 367 -15.13 0.38 -28.39
N GLN A 368 -14.90 -0.81 -27.86
CA GLN A 368 -15.81 -1.95 -27.92
C GLN A 368 -16.42 -2.23 -26.56
N ILE A 369 -17.74 -2.41 -26.51
CA ILE A 369 -18.44 -3.04 -25.39
C ILE A 369 -19.13 -4.28 -25.96
N GLN A 370 -18.76 -5.47 -25.49
CA GLN A 370 -19.34 -6.70 -26.03
C GLN A 370 -20.75 -6.90 -25.48
N ASN A 371 -20.94 -6.85 -24.16
CA ASN A 371 -22.25 -6.96 -23.54
C ASN A 371 -22.50 -5.75 -22.65
N LEU A 372 -23.55 -4.98 -22.94
CA LEU A 372 -24.02 -3.87 -22.13
C LEU A 372 -25.41 -4.20 -21.61
N THR A 373 -25.58 -4.30 -20.30
CA THR A 373 -26.87 -4.51 -19.64
C THR A 373 -27.18 -3.33 -18.74
N ASN A 374 -28.32 -2.68 -18.95
CA ASN A 374 -28.82 -1.65 -18.06
C ASN A 374 -30.07 -2.14 -17.33
N ASN A 375 -29.97 -2.38 -16.02
CA ASN A 375 -31.07 -2.67 -15.11
C ASN A 375 -31.46 -1.44 -14.25
N GLY A 376 -30.58 -0.44 -14.14
CA GLY A 376 -30.79 0.76 -13.35
C GLY A 376 -31.12 2.01 -14.17
N THR A 377 -30.56 3.14 -13.78
CA THR A 377 -30.74 4.42 -14.46
C THR A 377 -29.48 4.82 -15.23
N TRP A 378 -29.69 5.30 -16.46
CA TRP A 378 -28.62 5.81 -17.30
C TRP A 378 -29.08 7.13 -17.93
N ALA A 379 -28.46 8.25 -17.55
CA ALA A 379 -28.84 9.53 -18.10
C ALA A 379 -28.50 9.57 -19.61
N VAL A 380 -27.23 9.43 -19.94
CA VAL A 380 -26.76 9.49 -21.34
C VAL A 380 -25.70 8.44 -21.62
N LEU A 381 -25.70 7.82 -22.80
CA LEU A 381 -24.50 7.22 -23.42
C LEU A 381 -24.44 7.62 -24.89
N ALA A 382 -23.28 8.12 -25.31
CA ALA A 382 -22.93 8.26 -26.71
C ALA A 382 -22.06 7.10 -27.17
N ASN A 383 -22.58 6.24 -28.02
CA ASN A 383 -21.82 5.25 -28.75
C ASN A 383 -21.22 5.90 -30.01
N GLY A 384 -19.98 6.39 -29.90
CA GLY A 384 -19.32 7.17 -30.95
C GLY A 384 -19.41 8.69 -30.74
N GLY A 385 -19.59 9.44 -31.84
CA GLY A 385 -19.80 10.89 -31.80
C GLY A 385 -18.57 11.79 -31.85
N SER A 386 -17.36 11.29 -32.19
CA SER A 386 -16.18 12.14 -32.43
C SER A 386 -15.39 11.72 -33.67
N SER A 387 -14.49 12.60 -34.14
CA SER A 387 -13.55 12.34 -35.25
C SER A 387 -12.47 11.30 -34.98
N SER A 388 -12.42 10.71 -33.79
CA SER A 388 -11.26 9.93 -33.32
C SER A 388 -11.53 8.48 -32.88
N GLY A 389 -12.77 7.96 -33.02
CA GLY A 389 -13.09 6.58 -32.67
C GLY A 389 -14.44 6.08 -33.17
N SER A 390 -14.55 4.76 -33.39
CA SER A 390 -15.76 4.05 -33.81
C SER A 390 -16.34 3.28 -32.62
N GLY A 391 -17.47 3.73 -32.08
CA GLY A 391 -18.12 3.07 -30.96
C GLY A 391 -18.81 1.78 -31.40
N ARG A 392 -18.45 0.65 -30.79
CA ARG A 392 -19.10 -0.64 -31.04
C ARG A 392 -19.72 -1.19 -29.75
N ILE A 393 -21.01 -1.47 -29.79
CA ILE A 393 -21.71 -2.28 -28.79
C ILE A 393 -22.19 -3.55 -29.49
N THR A 394 -21.81 -4.73 -29.00
CA THR A 394 -22.27 -5.99 -29.63
C THR A 394 -23.69 -6.30 -29.18
N ASN A 395 -23.91 -6.44 -27.88
CA ASN A 395 -25.23 -6.70 -27.29
C ASN A 395 -25.55 -5.58 -26.31
N LEU A 396 -26.64 -4.85 -26.54
CA LEU A 396 -27.24 -3.92 -25.59
C LEU A 396 -28.57 -4.49 -25.11
N THR A 397 -28.70 -4.72 -23.81
CA THR A 397 -29.96 -5.10 -23.17
C THR A 397 -30.37 -4.00 -22.20
N ASN A 398 -31.51 -3.38 -22.43
CA ASN A 398 -32.09 -2.42 -21.50
C ASN A 398 -33.28 -3.02 -20.77
N ASN A 399 -33.18 -3.18 -19.45
CA ASN A 399 -34.27 -3.51 -18.54
C ASN A 399 -34.63 -2.33 -17.60
N GLY A 400 -33.77 -1.30 -17.53
CA GLY A 400 -33.94 -0.13 -16.68
C GLY A 400 -34.42 1.11 -17.46
N THR A 401 -33.98 2.29 -17.03
CA THR A 401 -34.37 3.57 -17.62
C THR A 401 -33.18 4.29 -18.24
N TRP A 402 -33.38 4.79 -19.45
CA TRP A 402 -32.47 5.67 -20.17
C TRP A 402 -33.12 7.01 -20.45
N THR A 403 -32.44 8.12 -20.15
CA THR A 403 -32.90 9.43 -20.65
C THR A 403 -32.54 9.56 -22.13
N THR A 404 -31.30 9.27 -22.51
CA THR A 404 -30.87 9.36 -23.91
C THR A 404 -29.81 8.33 -24.26
N PHE A 405 -30.02 7.64 -25.38
CA PHE A 405 -28.99 6.87 -26.04
C PHE A 405 -28.67 7.51 -27.40
N LEU A 406 -27.40 7.84 -27.60
CA LEU A 406 -26.90 8.44 -28.83
C LEU A 406 -26.05 7.41 -29.56
N ASN A 407 -26.42 7.06 -30.79
CA ASN A 407 -25.58 6.34 -31.74
C ASN A 407 -25.38 7.27 -32.95
N GLU A 408 -24.49 8.25 -32.77
CA GLU A 408 -24.34 9.37 -33.70
C GLU A 408 -22.96 9.40 -34.34
N ASP A 409 -22.92 9.63 -35.66
CA ASP A 409 -21.70 9.86 -36.43
C ASP A 409 -21.61 11.35 -36.79
N ILE A 410 -20.59 12.03 -36.25
CA ILE A 410 -20.28 13.43 -36.56
C ILE A 410 -19.06 13.50 -37.51
N ALA A 411 -18.37 12.39 -37.82
CA ALA A 411 -17.05 12.42 -38.44
C ALA A 411 -16.60 11.15 -39.20
N GLN A 412 -17.49 10.49 -39.96
CA GLN A 412 -17.17 9.43 -40.92
C GLN A 412 -16.74 8.08 -40.32
N ASN A 413 -16.96 7.84 -39.03
CA ASN A 413 -16.64 6.58 -38.36
C ASN A 413 -17.89 5.69 -38.22
N VAL A 414 -17.72 4.36 -38.29
CA VAL A 414 -18.87 3.43 -38.22
C VAL A 414 -19.21 3.14 -36.77
N ASN A 415 -20.32 3.68 -36.29
CA ASN A 415 -20.82 3.39 -34.95
C ASN A 415 -21.87 2.29 -35.05
N THR A 416 -21.63 1.17 -34.37
CA THR A 416 -22.49 -0.01 -34.47
C THR A 416 -23.05 -0.42 -33.13
N VAL A 417 -24.35 -0.65 -33.09
CA VAL A 417 -24.98 -1.55 -32.13
C VAL A 417 -25.45 -2.79 -32.89
N THR A 418 -24.90 -3.97 -32.60
CA THR A 418 -25.33 -5.18 -33.33
C THR A 418 -26.74 -5.56 -32.92
N THR A 419 -26.97 -5.77 -31.63
CA THR A 419 -28.31 -6.09 -31.10
C THR A 419 -28.65 -5.14 -29.97
N LEU A 420 -29.80 -4.49 -30.07
CA LEU A 420 -30.41 -3.69 -29.01
C LEU A 420 -31.73 -4.35 -28.62
N THR A 421 -31.79 -4.97 -27.44
CA THR A 421 -33.02 -5.51 -26.86
C THR A 421 -33.53 -4.55 -25.78
N ASN A 422 -34.72 -4.01 -25.96
CA ASN A 422 -35.35 -3.11 -24.98
C ASN A 422 -36.53 -3.80 -24.27
N ASN A 423 -36.37 -4.05 -22.97
CA ASN A 423 -37.42 -4.47 -22.03
C ASN A 423 -37.84 -3.34 -21.08
N GLY A 424 -37.03 -2.29 -20.97
CA GLY A 424 -37.23 -1.14 -20.08
C GLY A 424 -37.65 0.12 -20.83
N THR A 425 -37.22 1.29 -20.35
CA THR A 425 -37.59 2.58 -20.94
C THR A 425 -36.39 3.27 -21.58
N PHE A 426 -36.53 3.71 -22.83
CA PHE A 426 -35.76 4.79 -23.42
C PHE A 426 -36.67 6.00 -23.60
N ALA A 427 -36.31 7.14 -23.01
CA ALA A 427 -36.98 8.40 -23.35
C ALA A 427 -36.58 8.85 -24.76
N THR A 428 -35.30 8.71 -25.13
CA THR A 428 -34.84 9.04 -26.49
C THR A 428 -33.76 8.08 -26.97
N ILE A 429 -33.92 7.58 -28.20
CA ILE A 429 -32.86 6.96 -29.00
C ILE A 429 -32.61 7.86 -30.20
N ASN A 430 -31.38 8.36 -30.35
CA ASN A 430 -30.94 9.05 -31.56
C ASN A 430 -29.95 8.17 -32.31
N ASN A 431 -30.34 7.69 -33.49
CA ASN A 431 -29.46 7.05 -34.45
C ASN A 431 -29.24 8.02 -35.62
N GLN A 432 -28.10 8.71 -35.67
CA GLN A 432 -27.88 9.83 -36.58
C GLN A 432 -26.57 9.69 -37.37
N GLY A 433 -26.58 10.08 -38.64
CA GLY A 433 -25.40 10.08 -39.51
C GLY A 433 -25.27 8.82 -40.37
N ALA A 434 -24.67 8.98 -41.55
CA ALA A 434 -24.66 7.97 -42.63
C ALA A 434 -23.96 6.65 -42.27
N LYS A 435 -23.15 6.62 -41.20
CA LYS A 435 -22.42 5.43 -40.74
C LYS A 435 -22.83 4.95 -39.36
N SER A 436 -23.95 5.45 -38.84
CA SER A 436 -24.56 4.95 -37.62
C SER A 436 -25.52 3.81 -37.94
N ARG A 437 -25.26 2.65 -37.33
CA ARG A 437 -25.95 1.40 -37.62
C ARG A 437 -26.43 0.76 -36.32
N ILE A 438 -27.72 0.44 -36.27
CA ILE A 438 -28.29 -0.52 -35.33
C ILE A 438 -28.73 -1.71 -36.18
N THR A 439 -28.09 -2.87 -36.05
CA THR A 439 -28.45 -4.01 -36.91
C THR A 439 -29.83 -4.54 -36.53
N THR A 440 -30.04 -4.80 -35.24
CA THR A 440 -31.33 -5.29 -34.73
C THR A 440 -31.77 -4.44 -33.54
N LEU A 441 -32.96 -3.86 -33.62
CA LEU A 441 -33.62 -3.14 -32.53
C LEU A 441 -34.88 -3.92 -32.12
N ASN A 442 -34.77 -4.77 -31.10
CA ASN A 442 -35.89 -5.55 -30.58
C ASN A 442 -36.56 -4.83 -29.41
N ASN A 443 -37.62 -4.06 -29.66
CA ASN A 443 -38.44 -3.51 -28.59
C ASN A 443 -39.46 -4.55 -28.10
N GLN A 444 -39.23 -5.11 -26.91
CA GLN A 444 -40.10 -6.12 -26.31
C GLN A 444 -41.43 -5.48 -25.86
N THR A 445 -42.45 -6.31 -25.58
CA THR A 445 -43.78 -5.82 -25.16
C THR A 445 -43.75 -5.03 -23.86
N SER A 446 -42.80 -5.30 -22.97
CA SER A 446 -42.56 -4.51 -21.75
C SER A 446 -41.73 -3.25 -21.99
N GLY A 447 -41.08 -3.15 -23.15
CA GLY A 447 -40.18 -2.07 -23.51
C GLY A 447 -40.92 -0.84 -24.04
N THR A 448 -40.53 0.33 -23.56
CA THR A 448 -41.01 1.63 -24.05
C THR A 448 -39.87 2.41 -24.70
N ILE A 449 -40.10 2.92 -25.90
CA ILE A 449 -39.25 3.93 -26.55
C ILE A 449 -40.14 5.14 -26.82
N THR A 450 -39.93 6.24 -26.11
CA THR A 450 -40.79 7.44 -26.24
C THR A 450 -40.47 8.20 -27.53
N THR A 451 -39.19 8.34 -27.86
CA THR A 451 -38.72 8.99 -29.10
C THR A 451 -37.64 8.14 -29.75
N LEU A 452 -37.86 7.77 -31.02
CA LEU A 452 -36.85 7.13 -31.87
C LEU A 452 -36.56 8.03 -33.07
N ASN A 453 -35.40 8.66 -33.06
CA ASN A 453 -34.93 9.49 -34.16
C ASN A 453 -33.95 8.69 -35.01
N ASN A 454 -34.37 8.29 -36.22
CA ASN A 454 -33.48 7.69 -37.21
C ASN A 454 -33.17 8.72 -38.30
N GLY A 455 -31.97 9.27 -38.24
CA GLY A 455 -31.48 10.32 -39.12
C GLY A 455 -31.32 9.92 -40.57
N THR A 456 -31.20 10.94 -41.43
CA THR A 456 -30.84 10.75 -42.84
C THR A 456 -29.53 9.97 -42.96
N GLY A 457 -29.59 8.83 -43.66
CA GLY A 457 -28.45 7.94 -43.88
C GLY A 457 -28.13 6.95 -42.75
N ALA A 458 -28.74 7.11 -41.57
CA ALA A 458 -28.58 6.16 -40.48
C ALA A 458 -29.44 4.90 -40.75
N VAL A 459 -28.93 3.73 -40.34
CA VAL A 459 -29.56 2.44 -40.65
C VAL A 459 -30.02 1.75 -39.38
N ILE A 460 -31.29 1.34 -39.38
CA ILE A 460 -31.84 0.30 -38.51
C ILE A 460 -32.27 -0.85 -39.43
N THR A 461 -31.59 -2.00 -39.39
CA THR A 461 -31.84 -3.08 -40.37
C THR A 461 -33.11 -3.86 -40.03
N THR A 462 -33.29 -4.19 -38.75
CA THR A 462 -34.43 -4.95 -38.22
C THR A 462 -35.01 -4.22 -37.03
N LEU A 463 -36.34 -4.05 -37.01
CA LEU A 463 -37.12 -3.44 -35.93
C LEU A 463 -38.11 -4.46 -35.34
#